data_AF-A0A2E8DZ48-F1
#
_entry.id   AF-A0A2E8DZ48-F1
#
_cell.length_a   1.000
_cell.length_b   1.000
_cell.length_c   1.000
_cell.angle_alpha   90.00
_cell.angle_beta   90.00
_cell.angle_gamma   90.00
#
_symmetry.space_group_name_H-M   'P 1'
#
loop_
_entity.id
_entity.type
_entity.pdbx_description
1 polymer ?
#
loop_
_entity_poly.entity_id
_entity_poly.type
_entity_poly.pdbx_seq_one_letter_code
_entity_poly.pdbx_strand_id
1 'polypeptide(L)' 'MKLRQPLSSPSQKVDSIIATRDFLRRLMNPKEEPRIPREVRREAQALFRHFPPPSELKPILEREFKVEIVAQTE' A
#
# COMPACT_ATOMS: atom_id res chain seq x y z
N MET A 1 -10.86 -25.48 -17.28
CA MET A 1 -11.00 -24.04 -16.97
C MET A 1 -9.66 -23.56 -16.44
N LYS A 2 -8.88 -22.77 -17.21
CA LYS A 2 -7.57 -22.28 -16.74
C LYS A 2 -7.82 -21.23 -15.67
N LEU A 3 -7.34 -21.46 -14.44
CA LEU A 3 -7.35 -20.45 -13.37
C LEU A 3 -6.60 -19.21 -13.89
N ARG A 4 -7.20 -18.01 -13.79
CA ARG A 4 -6.48 -16.77 -14.07
C ARG A 4 -5.30 -16.72 -13.11
N GLN A 5 -4.08 -16.66 -13.66
CA GLN A 5 -2.90 -16.39 -12.85
C GLN A 5 -3.13 -15.08 -12.08
N PRO A 6 -2.77 -15.03 -10.80
CA PRO A 6 -2.87 -13.79 -10.05
C PRO A 6 -2.01 -12.72 -10.72
N LEU A 7 -2.60 -11.54 -10.96
CA LEU A 7 -1.94 -10.43 -11.67
C LEU A 7 -0.68 -9.91 -10.94
N SER A 8 -0.58 -10.16 -9.64
CA SER A 8 0.50 -9.65 -8.78
C SER A 8 1.07 -10.76 -7.90
N SER A 9 2.39 -10.80 -7.80
CA SER A 9 3.11 -11.65 -6.84
C SER A 9 2.79 -11.24 -5.39
N PRO A 10 3.03 -12.13 -4.41
CA PRO A 10 2.93 -11.79 -2.99
C PRO A 10 3.67 -10.50 -2.60
N SER A 11 4.92 -10.33 -3.05
CA SER A 11 5.71 -9.12 -2.80
C SER A 11 5.07 -7.87 -3.42
N GLN A 12 4.62 -7.96 -4.67
CA GLN A 12 3.92 -6.86 -5.34
C GLN A 12 2.63 -6.46 -4.62
N LYS A 13 1.93 -7.41 -3.98
CA LYS A 13 0.76 -7.09 -3.16
C LYS A 13 1.15 -6.28 -1.92
N VAL A 14 2.18 -6.71 -1.20
CA VAL A 14 2.71 -5.96 -0.03
C VAL A 14 3.09 -4.54 -0.45
N ASP A 15 3.90 -4.41 -1.51
CA ASP A 15 4.37 -3.13 -2.01
C ASP A 15 3.22 -2.23 -2.47
N SER A 16 2.19 -2.79 -3.10
CA SER A 16 1.01 -2.04 -3.55
C SER A 16 0.23 -1.42 -2.39
N ILE A 17 0.11 -2.14 -1.26
CA ILE A 17 -0.61 -1.66 -0.09
C ILE A 17 0.19 -0.54 0.61
N ILE A 18 1.51 -0.71 0.72
CA ILE A 18 2.40 0.32 1.27
C ILE A 18 2.38 1.59 0.38
N ALA A 19 2.47 1.41 -0.94
CA ALA A 19 2.40 2.52 -1.88
C ALA A 19 1.05 3.24 -1.83
N THR A 20 -0.05 2.52 -1.61
CA THR A 20 -1.39 3.11 -1.44
C THR A 20 -1.43 4.02 -0.22
N ARG A 21 -0.85 3.60 0.91
CA ARG A 21 -0.74 4.46 2.10
C ARG A 21 -0.01 5.76 1.78
N ASP A 22 1.14 5.67 1.09
CA ASP A 22 1.92 6.85 0.75
C ASP A 22 1.19 7.75 -0.25
N PHE A 23 0.48 7.18 -1.21
CA PHE A 23 -0.38 7.92 -2.11
C PHE A 23 -1.48 8.70 -1.35
N LEU A 24 -2.18 8.05 -0.42
CA LEU A 24 -3.19 8.70 0.42
C LEU A 24 -2.56 9.84 1.25
N ARG A 25 -1.34 9.63 1.76
CA ARG A 25 -0.58 10.67 2.48
C ARG A 25 -0.29 11.88 1.59
N ARG A 26 0.13 11.67 0.34
CA ARG A 26 0.37 12.77 -0.63
C ARG A 26 -0.91 13.54 -0.93
N LEU A 27 -2.02 12.85 -1.17
CA LEU A 27 -3.31 13.48 -1.47
C LEU A 27 -3.79 14.42 -0.36
N MET A 28 -3.53 14.07 0.90
CA MET A 28 -3.88 14.92 2.04
C MET A 28 -3.04 16.21 2.12
N ASN A 29 -1.86 16.25 1.50
CA ASN A 29 -0.95 17.39 1.62
C ASN A 29 -1.24 18.46 0.53
N PRO A 30 -1.82 19.62 0.88
CA PRO A 30 -2.09 20.70 -0.07
C PRO A 30 -0.85 21.23 -0.80
N LYS A 31 0.34 21.11 -0.21
CA LYS A 31 1.58 21.61 -0.79
C LYS A 31 2.13 20.67 -1.86
N GLU A 32 1.92 19.36 -1.68
CA GLU A 32 2.35 18.36 -2.66
C GLU A 32 1.36 18.31 -3.84
N GLU A 33 0.05 18.29 -3.54
CA GLU A 33 -0.99 18.17 -4.56
C GLU A 33 -2.05 19.28 -4.44
N PRO A 34 -1.75 20.51 -4.91
CA PRO A 34 -2.59 21.69 -4.71
C PRO A 34 -3.92 21.63 -5.46
N ARG A 35 -3.99 20.85 -6.56
CA ARG A 35 -5.16 20.78 -7.46
C ARG A 35 -6.25 19.81 -6.98
N ILE A 36 -6.01 19.09 -5.88
CA ILE A 36 -6.94 18.06 -5.38
C ILE A 36 -8.09 18.72 -4.60
N PRO A 37 -9.37 18.46 -4.95
CA PRO A 37 -10.53 18.97 -4.24
C PRO A 37 -10.56 18.56 -2.76
N ARG A 38 -11.20 19.39 -1.94
CA ARG A 38 -11.26 19.17 -0.48
C ARG A 38 -11.96 17.87 -0.12
N GLU A 39 -12.96 17.48 -0.89
CA GLU A 39 -13.76 16.27 -0.73
C GLU A 39 -12.87 15.03 -0.87
N VAL A 40 -12.02 15.00 -1.90
CA VAL A 40 -11.06 13.90 -2.12
C VAL A 40 -10.05 13.82 -0.99
N ARG A 41 -9.59 14.96 -0.45
CA ARG A 41 -8.68 14.96 0.71
C ARG A 41 -9.32 14.38 1.97
N ARG A 42 -10.59 14.71 2.21
CA ARG A 42 -11.34 14.16 3.36
C ARG A 42 -11.52 12.66 3.23
N GLU A 43 -11.83 12.18 2.04
CA GLU A 43 -11.94 10.74 1.76
C GLU A 43 -10.59 10.04 1.95
N ALA A 44 -9.51 10.61 1.40
CA ALA A 44 -8.16 10.09 1.60
C ALA A 44 -7.78 10.02 3.09
N GLN A 45 -8.16 11.02 3.89
CA GLN A 45 -7.95 11.03 5.34
C GLN A 45 -8.75 9.94 6.06
N ALA A 46 -10.01 9.74 5.68
CA ALA A 46 -10.87 8.70 6.24
C ALA A 46 -10.36 7.29 5.91
N LEU A 47 -9.73 7.10 4.75
CA LEU A 47 -9.07 5.83 4.40
C LEU A 47 -7.73 5.68 5.12
N PHE A 48 -6.90 6.72 5.13
CA PHE A 48 -5.54 6.70 5.69
C PHE A 48 -5.48 6.26 7.16
N ARG A 49 -6.51 6.56 7.96
CA ARG A 49 -6.60 6.12 9.37
C ARG A 49 -6.55 4.59 9.56
N HIS A 50 -6.84 3.84 8.50
CA HIS A 50 -6.81 2.37 8.49
C HIS A 50 -5.49 1.81 7.94
N PHE A 51 -4.53 2.66 7.57
CA PHE A 51 -3.21 2.25 7.06
C PHE A 51 -2.10 2.62 8.06
N PRO A 52 -1.71 1.68 8.95
CA PRO A 52 -0.59 1.87 9.86
C PRO A 52 0.73 2.21 9.14
N PRO A 53 1.75 2.72 9.86
CA PRO A 53 3.08 2.95 9.29
C PRO A 53 3.66 1.71 8.58
N PRO A 54 4.50 1.88 7.54
CA PRO A 54 5.07 0.75 6.79
C PRO A 54 5.85 -0.24 7.67
N SER A 55 6.48 0.24 8.75
CA SER A 55 7.19 -0.58 9.74
C SER A 55 6.29 -1.59 10.46
N GLU A 56 5.02 -1.25 10.68
CA GLU A 56 4.03 -2.13 11.31
C GLU A 56 3.29 -2.96 10.25
N LEU A 57 2.96 -2.34 9.12
CA LEU A 57 2.14 -2.94 8.09
C LEU A 57 2.89 -4.02 7.29
N LYS A 58 4.15 -3.78 6.94
CA LYS A 58 4.98 -4.69 6.13
C LYS A 58 5.10 -6.11 6.72
N PRO A 59 5.51 -6.32 7.98
CA PRO A 59 5.65 -7.67 8.54
C PRO A 59 4.32 -8.41 8.63
N ILE A 60 3.20 -7.71 8.87
CA ILE A 60 1.86 -8.31 8.87
C ILE A 60 1.52 -8.81 7.46
N LEU A 61 1.70 -7.97 6.44
CA LEU A 61 1.35 -8.33 5.07
C LEU A 61 2.26 -9.42 4.50
N GLU A 62 3.57 -9.39 4.80
CA GLU A 62 4.51 -10.43 4.39
C GLU A 62 4.12 -11.80 4.95
N ARG A 63 3.69 -11.84 6.22
CA ARG A 63 3.15 -13.04 6.86
C ARG A 63 1.87 -13.53 6.18
N GLU A 64 0.91 -12.65 5.94
CA GLU A 64 -0.39 -13.00 5.34
C GLU A 64 -0.24 -13.51 3.89
N PHE A 65 0.61 -12.85 3.10
CA PHE A 65 0.83 -13.22 1.71
C PHE A 65 1.87 -14.33 1.54
N LYS A 66 2.44 -14.86 2.63
CA LYS A 66 3.49 -15.88 2.63
C LYS A 66 4.62 -15.50 1.67
N VAL A 67 5.08 -14.25 1.78
CA VAL A 67 6.24 -13.79 1.02
C VAL A 67 7.42 -14.60 1.54
N GLU A 68 7.88 -15.57 0.76
CA GLU A 68 9.14 -16.23 1.04
C GLU A 68 10.22 -15.17 1.00
N ILE A 69 10.83 -14.89 2.15
CA ILE A 69 12.02 -14.06 2.22
C ILE A 69 13.09 -14.87 1.52
N VAL A 70 13.24 -14.66 0.21
CA VAL A 70 14.42 -15.10 -0.52
C VAL A 70 15.54 -14.26 0.05
N ALA A 71 16.10 -14.71 1.17
CA ALA A 71 17.38 -14.22 1.64
C ALA A 71 18.34 -14.47 0.49
N GLN A 72 18.69 -13.39 -0.21
CA GLN A 72 19.78 -13.41 -1.15
C GLN A 72 21.03 -13.67 -0.33
N THR A 73 21.40 -14.95 -0.23
CA THR A 73 22.73 -15.37 0.19
C THR A 73 23.64 -15.13 -1.00
N GLU A 74 24.34 -13.99 -0.98
CA GLU A 74 25.60 -13.80 -1.71
C GLU A 74 26.74 -13.69 -0.70
#